data_AF-A0AA37MEH5-F1
#
_entry.id   AF-A0AA37MEH5-F1
#
_cell.length_a   1.000
_cell.length_b   1.000
_cell.length_c   1.000
_cell.angle_alpha   90.00
_cell.angle_beta   90.00
_cell.angle_gamma   90.00
#
_symmetry.space_group_name_H-M   'P 1'
#
loop_
_entity.id
_entity.type
_entity.pdbx_description
1 polymer ?
#
loop_
_entity_poly.entity_id
_entity_poly.type
_entity_poly.pdbx_seq_one_letter_code
_entity_poly.pdbx_strand_id
1 'polypeptide(L)'
;MAETNGLTQDECYKKLAKDYDGYHFDYDTPGIYNPFSLLNTLDNKVFRDYWFETGTPSFLVYQLKKTEYPLESMTEEELTTDTLNSIHIMDENPLPLLYQSGYLTIKSYDKEFDCYQLCFPNREVEQGFSQLLRRLKKNGNK
;
A
#
# COMPACT_ATOMS: atom_id res chain seq x y z
N MET A 1 10.47 -0.91 23.25
CA MET A 1 9.56 -0.32 22.26
C MET A 1 8.52 0.56 22.95
N ALA A 2 7.55 -0.01 23.67
CA ALA A 2 6.48 0.74 24.36
C ALA A 2 7.02 1.81 25.33
N GLU A 3 7.86 1.39 26.29
CA GLU A 3 8.50 2.31 27.27
C GLU A 3 9.26 3.46 26.59
N THR A 4 10.05 3.14 25.55
CA THR A 4 10.86 4.12 24.80
C THR A 4 10.00 5.20 24.13
N ASN A 5 8.75 4.87 23.79
CA ASN A 5 7.82 5.79 23.14
C ASN A 5 6.79 6.38 24.13
N GLY A 6 6.93 6.12 25.44
CA GLY A 6 5.97 6.57 26.45
C GLY A 6 4.56 6.00 26.27
N LEU A 7 4.44 4.81 25.67
CA LEU A 7 3.17 4.14 25.41
C LEU A 7 2.95 3.00 26.40
N THR A 8 1.69 2.72 26.71
CA THR A 8 1.31 1.43 27.27
C THR A 8 1.53 0.31 26.25
N GLN A 9 1.54 -0.94 26.73
CA GLN A 9 1.70 -2.10 25.85
C GLN A 9 0.58 -2.18 24.80
N ASP A 10 -0.68 -1.95 25.21
CA ASP A 10 -1.85 -1.97 24.32
C ASP A 10 -1.79 -0.85 23.27
N GLU A 11 -1.44 0.37 23.67
CA GLU A 11 -1.24 1.48 22.72
C GLU A 11 -0.11 1.19 21.73
N CYS A 12 0.98 0.57 22.20
CA CYS A 12 2.07 0.16 21.33
C CYS A 12 1.61 -0.87 20.29
N TYR A 13 0.83 -1.88 20.68
CA TYR A 13 0.29 -2.87 19.75
C TYR A 13 -0.68 -2.25 18.74
N LYS A 14 -1.61 -1.41 19.20
CA LYS A 14 -2.53 -0.68 18.32
C LYS A 14 -1.79 0.20 17.32
N LYS A 15 -0.72 0.86 17.75
CA LYS A 15 0.09 1.71 16.88
C LYS A 15 0.88 0.89 15.86
N LEU A 16 1.49 -0.23 16.28
CA LEU A 16 2.16 -1.16 15.37
C LEU A 16 1.18 -1.71 14.32
N ALA A 17 -0.01 -2.12 14.73
CA ALA A 17 -1.04 -2.60 13.80
C ALA A 17 -1.44 -1.50 12.81
N LYS A 18 -1.77 -0.30 13.30
CA LYS A 18 -2.16 0.83 12.45
C LYS A 18 -1.09 1.21 11.41
N ASP A 19 0.17 1.20 11.81
CA ASP A 19 1.27 1.64 10.96
C ASP A 19 1.77 0.54 10.02
N TYR A 20 1.70 -0.74 10.40
CA TYR A 20 2.41 -1.82 9.70
C TYR A 20 1.60 -3.08 9.39
N ASP A 21 0.42 -3.29 9.98
CA ASP A 21 -0.46 -4.44 9.71
C ASP A 21 -1.50 -4.13 8.64
N GLY A 22 -1.99 -5.16 7.96
CA GLY A 22 -3.14 -5.07 7.07
C GLY A 22 -2.90 -5.61 5.66
N TYR A 23 -1.78 -6.30 5.40
CA TYR A 23 -1.62 -7.03 4.14
C TYR A 23 -2.43 -8.32 4.14
N HIS A 24 -3.21 -8.50 3.09
CA HIS A 24 -4.03 -9.67 2.80
C HIS A 24 -3.63 -10.25 1.44
N PHE A 25 -3.43 -11.57 1.41
CA PHE A 25 -3.16 -12.33 0.18
C PHE A 25 -4.39 -13.10 -0.31
N ASP A 26 -5.47 -13.06 0.45
CA ASP A 26 -6.80 -13.57 0.10
C ASP A 26 -7.86 -12.75 0.87
N TYR A 27 -9.11 -12.75 0.41
CA TYR A 27 -10.18 -11.88 0.92
C TYR A 27 -10.66 -12.24 2.33
N ASP A 28 -10.41 -13.46 2.80
CA ASP A 28 -10.83 -13.96 4.11
C ASP A 28 -9.63 -14.50 4.90
N THR A 29 -8.62 -13.64 5.07
CA THR A 29 -7.40 -13.96 5.82
C THR A 29 -7.12 -12.92 6.88
N PRO A 30 -6.41 -13.27 7.97
CA PRO A 30 -5.89 -12.26 8.88
C PRO A 30 -4.87 -11.35 8.19
N GLY A 31 -4.86 -10.09 8.58
CA GLY A 31 -3.83 -9.13 8.18
C GLY A 31 -2.44 -9.62 8.58
N ILE A 32 -1.48 -9.32 7.71
CA ILE A 32 -0.06 -9.60 7.92
C ILE A 32 0.70 -8.28 8.02
N TYR A 33 1.57 -8.22 9.01
CA TYR A 33 2.50 -7.11 9.18
C TYR A 33 3.51 -7.05 8.04
N ASN A 34 3.84 -5.83 7.59
CA ASN A 34 5.04 -5.60 6.79
C ASN A 34 6.27 -5.98 7.64
N PRO A 35 7.00 -7.06 7.30
CA PRO A 35 8.10 -7.54 8.14
C PRO A 35 9.26 -6.55 8.13
N PHE A 36 9.48 -5.83 7.04
CA PHE A 36 10.56 -4.85 6.94
C PHE A 36 10.31 -3.66 7.89
N SER A 37 9.13 -3.04 7.80
CA SER A 37 8.80 -1.90 8.67
C SER A 37 8.69 -2.30 10.14
N LEU A 38 8.10 -3.45 10.42
CA LEU A 38 7.96 -3.95 11.79
C LEU A 38 9.34 -4.24 12.43
N LEU A 39 10.21 -4.98 11.75
CA LEU A 39 11.53 -5.33 12.30
C LEU A 39 12.39 -4.08 12.51
N ASN A 40 12.42 -3.16 11.56
CA ASN A 40 13.15 -1.90 11.72
C ASN A 40 12.60 -1.06 12.87
N THR A 41 11.27 -1.02 13.03
CA THR A 41 10.63 -0.31 14.15
C THR A 41 11.01 -0.92 15.49
N LEU A 42 11.01 -2.25 15.60
CA LEU A 42 11.37 -2.95 16.83
C LEU A 42 12.84 -2.79 17.20
N ASP A 43 13.73 -2.86 16.20
CA ASP A 43 15.18 -2.71 16.36
C ASP A 43 15.56 -1.28 16.78
N ASN A 44 15.10 -0.28 16.04
CA ASN A 44 15.39 1.13 16.31
C ASN A 44 14.55 1.70 17.46
N LYS A 45 13.45 1.04 17.81
CA LYS A 45 12.43 1.50 18.78
C LYS A 45 11.77 2.83 18.39
N VAL A 46 11.72 3.17 17.10
CA VAL A 46 11.13 4.40 16.57
C VAL A 46 10.14 4.06 15.47
N PHE A 47 8.93 4.61 15.54
CA PHE A 47 7.96 4.51 14.44
C PHE A 47 8.37 5.43 13.29
N ARG A 48 8.55 4.86 12.10
CA ARG A 48 8.87 5.58 10.85
C ARG A 48 8.25 4.89 9.64
N ASP A 49 8.35 5.55 8.50
CA ASP A 49 7.86 5.06 7.21
C ASP A 49 8.97 4.27 6.48
N TYR A 50 9.53 3.26 7.15
CA TYR A 50 10.67 2.45 6.68
C TYR A 50 10.50 1.88 5.26
N TRP A 51 9.35 1.31 4.94
CA TRP A 51 9.05 0.76 3.62
C TRP A 51 9.08 1.84 2.53
N PHE A 52 8.60 3.04 2.86
CA PHE A 52 8.59 4.14 1.89
C PHE A 52 9.97 4.83 1.78
N GLU A 53 10.72 4.91 2.87
CA GLU A 53 12.08 5.48 2.93
C GLU A 53 13.09 4.68 2.10
N THR A 54 12.91 3.37 1.90
CA THR A 54 13.77 2.55 1.03
C THR A 54 13.69 2.90 -0.46
N GLY A 55 12.77 3.79 -0.82
CA GLY A 55 12.64 4.34 -2.16
C GLY A 55 11.59 3.62 -3.00
N THR A 56 10.74 4.41 -3.66
CA THR A 56 9.82 3.90 -4.68
C THR A 56 10.61 3.46 -5.92
N PRO A 57 10.38 2.24 -6.45
CA PRO A 57 11.01 1.81 -7.69
C PRO A 57 10.78 2.83 -8.82
N SER A 58 11.86 3.23 -9.51
CA SER A 58 11.77 4.24 -10.58
C SER A 58 10.83 3.82 -11.72
N PHE A 59 10.67 2.51 -11.93
CA PHE A 59 9.71 1.94 -12.88
C PHE A 59 8.26 2.27 -12.50
N LEU A 60 7.87 2.14 -11.22
CA LEU A 60 6.52 2.49 -10.77
C LEU A 60 6.24 3.98 -11.00
N VAL A 61 7.21 4.83 -10.67
CA VAL A 61 7.10 6.28 -10.90
C VAL A 61 6.91 6.62 -12.37
N TYR A 62 7.66 5.95 -13.24
CA TYR A 62 7.53 6.10 -14.69
C TYR A 62 6.15 5.70 -15.17
N GLN A 63 5.62 4.57 -14.68
CA GLN A 63 4.32 4.06 -15.05
C GLN A 63 3.18 5.00 -14.62
N LEU A 64 3.21 5.45 -13.36
CA LEU A 64 2.22 6.37 -12.81
C LEU A 64 2.20 7.73 -13.52
N LYS A 65 3.29 8.14 -14.17
CA LYS A 65 3.34 9.37 -14.97
C LYS A 65 2.76 9.21 -16.37
N LYS A 66 2.76 7.99 -16.91
CA LYS A 66 2.28 7.70 -18.26
C LYS A 66 0.79 7.46 -18.32
N THR A 67 0.24 6.92 -17.25
CA THR A 67 -1.19 6.64 -17.15
C THR A 67 -1.96 7.94 -16.89
N GLU A 68 -3.11 8.11 -17.56
CA GLU A 68 -4.08 9.17 -17.27
C GLU A 68 -5.08 8.74 -16.17
N TYR A 69 -4.81 7.61 -15.52
CA TYR A 69 -5.71 6.99 -14.56
C TYR A 69 -5.99 7.88 -13.34
N PRO A 70 -7.26 7.99 -12.88
CA PRO A 70 -7.65 8.80 -11.73
C PRO A 70 -7.22 8.11 -10.42
N LEU A 71 -5.96 8.30 -10.04
CA LEU A 71 -5.37 7.64 -8.87
C LEU A 71 -6.08 8.00 -7.55
N GLU A 72 -6.81 9.10 -7.48
CA GLU A 72 -7.57 9.50 -6.29
C GLU A 72 -8.76 8.59 -5.95
N SER A 73 -9.34 7.92 -6.94
CA SER A 73 -10.51 7.04 -6.78
C SER A 73 -10.16 5.54 -6.85
N MET A 74 -8.88 5.21 -6.88
CA MET A 74 -8.40 3.86 -7.20
C MET A 74 -8.84 2.78 -6.20
N THR A 75 -9.09 3.15 -4.94
CA THR A 75 -9.48 2.21 -3.86
C THR A 75 -10.98 1.90 -3.85
N GLU A 76 -11.74 2.49 -4.77
CA GLU A 76 -13.18 2.25 -4.94
C GLU A 76 -13.48 1.34 -6.14
N GLU A 77 -12.47 1.02 -6.96
CA GLU A 77 -12.64 0.20 -8.16
C GLU A 77 -12.61 -1.30 -7.86
N GLU A 78 -13.41 -2.02 -8.63
CA GLU A 78 -13.45 -3.48 -8.68
C GLU A 78 -12.64 -3.99 -9.87
N LEU A 79 -11.75 -4.95 -9.60
CA LEU A 79 -10.90 -5.58 -10.60
C LEU A 79 -11.26 -7.04 -10.74
N THR A 80 -11.50 -7.49 -11.96
CA THR A 80 -11.65 -8.93 -12.21
C THR A 80 -10.36 -9.67 -11.86
N THR A 81 -10.48 -10.94 -11.49
CA THR A 81 -9.34 -11.83 -11.23
C THR A 81 -8.32 -11.83 -12.37
N ASP A 82 -8.80 -11.83 -13.62
CA ASP A 82 -7.94 -11.76 -14.82
C ASP A 82 -7.17 -10.44 -14.91
N THR A 83 -7.80 -9.31 -14.58
CA THR A 83 -7.15 -8.00 -14.61
C THR A 83 -6.06 -7.90 -13.54
N LEU A 84 -6.35 -8.38 -12.33
CA LEU A 84 -5.41 -8.35 -11.21
C LEU A 84 -4.14 -9.18 -11.48
N ASN A 85 -4.29 -10.29 -12.21
CA ASN A 85 -3.19 -11.18 -12.58
C ASN A 85 -2.48 -10.78 -13.89
N SER A 86 -3.01 -9.81 -14.63
CA SER A 86 -2.47 -9.42 -15.93
C SER A 86 -1.30 -8.45 -15.81
N ILE A 87 -0.18 -8.81 -16.45
CA ILE A 87 1.00 -7.94 -16.61
C ILE A 87 0.83 -7.02 -17.83
N HIS A 88 -0.06 -7.37 -18.76
CA HIS A 88 -0.17 -6.69 -20.06
C HIS A 88 -0.97 -5.38 -20.02
N ILE A 89 -1.74 -5.13 -18.95
CA ILE A 89 -2.63 -3.95 -18.83
C ILE A 89 -1.98 -2.86 -17.96
N MET A 90 -0.71 -3.03 -17.56
CA MET A 90 -0.03 -2.09 -16.67
C MET A 90 0.07 -0.65 -17.23
N ASP A 91 0.06 -0.49 -18.56
CA ASP A 91 0.06 0.82 -19.24
C ASP A 91 -1.30 1.55 -19.15
N GLU A 92 -2.41 0.81 -19.02
CA GLU A 92 -3.76 1.35 -19.00
C GLU A 92 -4.33 1.45 -17.58
N ASN A 93 -4.08 0.42 -16.75
CA ASN A 93 -4.52 0.35 -15.37
C ASN A 93 -3.32 0.10 -14.44
N PRO A 94 -2.96 1.06 -13.56
CA PRO A 94 -1.83 0.92 -12.65
C PRO A 94 -2.14 0.00 -11.44
N LEU A 95 -3.40 -0.37 -11.21
CA LEU A 95 -3.80 -1.10 -10.01
C LEU A 95 -3.12 -2.48 -9.85
N PRO A 96 -3.03 -3.34 -10.89
CA PRO A 96 -2.31 -4.61 -10.77
C PRO A 96 -0.85 -4.42 -10.37
N LEU A 97 -0.19 -3.39 -10.93
CA LEU A 97 1.20 -3.07 -10.57
C LEU A 97 1.31 -2.59 -9.13
N LEU A 98 0.38 -1.75 -8.67
CA LEU A 98 0.35 -1.26 -7.28
C LEU A 98 0.10 -2.39 -6.27
N TYR A 99 -0.76 -3.34 -6.60
CA TYR A 99 -0.98 -4.55 -5.81
C TYR A 99 0.29 -5.42 -5.75
N GLN A 100 0.86 -5.76 -6.91
CA GLN A 100 2.06 -6.62 -7.00
C GLN A 100 3.30 -6.00 -6.32
N SER A 101 3.39 -4.66 -6.31
CA SER A 101 4.48 -3.94 -5.66
C SER A 101 4.21 -3.61 -4.18
N GLY A 102 3.09 -4.07 -3.62
CA GLY A 102 2.78 -3.95 -2.19
C GLY A 102 2.28 -2.57 -1.75
N TYR A 103 1.85 -1.73 -2.69
CA TYR A 103 1.15 -0.46 -2.38
C TYR A 103 -0.34 -0.68 -2.10
N LEU A 104 -0.94 -1.69 -2.71
CA LEU A 104 -2.32 -2.09 -2.46
C LEU A 104 -2.38 -3.53 -1.97
N THR A 105 -3.50 -3.86 -1.34
CA THR A 105 -3.81 -5.20 -0.83
C THR A 105 -5.28 -5.52 -1.05
N ILE A 106 -5.66 -6.79 -0.88
CA ILE A 106 -7.04 -7.24 -1.03
C ILE A 106 -7.88 -6.71 0.14
N LYS A 107 -8.99 -6.05 -0.19
CA LYS A 107 -9.99 -5.58 0.78
C LYS A 107 -11.15 -6.56 0.89
N SER A 108 -11.64 -7.01 -0.25
CA SER A 108 -12.79 -7.91 -0.36
C SER A 108 -12.80 -8.57 -1.73
N TYR A 109 -13.61 -9.61 -1.86
CA TYR A 109 -13.85 -10.34 -3.11
C TYR A 109 -15.35 -10.58 -3.26
N ASP A 110 -15.88 -10.25 -4.43
CA ASP A 110 -17.23 -10.57 -4.84
C ASP A 110 -17.23 -11.82 -5.72
N LYS A 111 -17.88 -12.88 -5.22
CA LYS A 111 -17.99 -14.18 -5.89
C LYS A 111 -18.96 -14.18 -7.07
N GLU A 112 -19.94 -13.28 -7.08
CA GLU A 112 -20.95 -13.20 -8.15
C GLU A 112 -20.31 -12.63 -9.42
N PHE A 113 -19.44 -11.63 -9.27
CA PHE A 113 -18.78 -10.92 -10.37
C PHE A 113 -17.32 -11.31 -10.58
N ASP A 114 -16.78 -12.22 -9.76
CA ASP A 114 -15.37 -12.63 -9.75
C ASP A 114 -14.40 -11.44 -9.74
N CYS A 115 -14.67 -10.49 -8.85
CA CYS A 115 -13.93 -9.24 -8.74
C CYS A 115 -13.39 -8.97 -7.33
N TYR A 116 -12.22 -8.37 -7.27
CA TYR A 116 -11.57 -7.92 -6.04
C TYR A 116 -11.69 -6.41 -5.90
N GLN A 117 -11.89 -5.97 -4.67
CA GLN A 117 -11.65 -4.57 -4.29
C GLN A 117 -10.29 -4.48 -3.60
N LEU A 118 -9.54 -3.43 -3.93
CA LEU A 118 -8.22 -3.17 -3.36
C LEU A 118 -8.24 -1.95 -2.42
N CYS A 119 -7.36 -1.96 -1.43
CA CYS A 119 -7.13 -0.81 -0.55
C CYS A 119 -5.65 -0.67 -0.18
N PHE A 120 -5.29 0.42 0.50
CA PHE A 120 -4.00 0.52 1.17
C PHE A 120 -3.98 -0.44 2.37
N PRO A 121 -2.87 -1.17 2.59
CA PRO A 121 -2.76 -2.12 3.69
C PRO A 121 -2.71 -1.41 5.05
N ASN A 122 -1.98 -0.30 5.14
CA ASN A 122 -1.72 0.39 6.40
C ASN A 122 -1.47 1.88 6.20
N ARG A 123 -1.36 2.60 7.33
CA ARG A 123 -1.14 4.04 7.33
C ARG A 123 0.18 4.45 6.67
N GLU A 124 1.26 3.70 6.89
CA GLU A 124 2.58 3.99 6.32
C GLU A 124 2.49 4.07 4.79
N VAL A 125 1.90 3.04 4.17
CA VAL A 125 1.82 2.91 2.72
C VAL A 125 0.88 3.97 2.14
N GLU A 126 -0.29 4.19 2.74
CA GLU A 126 -1.24 5.22 2.32
C GLU A 126 -0.60 6.62 2.34
N GLN A 127 0.10 6.97 3.42
CA GLN A 127 0.75 8.27 3.57
C GLN A 127 1.93 8.43 2.61
N GLY A 128 2.76 7.40 2.47
CA GLY A 128 3.86 7.39 1.52
C GLY A 128 3.36 7.59 0.09
N PHE A 129 2.34 6.83 -0.32
CA PHE A 129 1.76 6.93 -1.64
C PHE A 129 1.11 8.30 -1.90
N SER A 130 0.37 8.84 -0.94
CA SER A 130 -0.18 10.20 -1.03
C SER A 130 0.90 11.26 -1.22
N GLN A 131 2.04 11.12 -0.54
CA GLN A 131 3.20 12.00 -0.73
C GLN A 131 3.83 11.83 -2.12
N LEU A 132 3.93 10.60 -2.63
CA LEU A 132 4.40 10.32 -3.97
C LEU A 132 3.55 11.04 -5.01
N LEU A 133 2.22 10.89 -4.98
CA LEU A 133 1.30 11.56 -5.93
C LEU A 133 1.48 13.08 -5.91
N ARG A 134 1.58 13.68 -4.72
CA ARG A 134 1.82 15.13 -4.57
C ARG A 134 3.14 15.56 -5.23
N ARG A 135 4.21 14.76 -5.14
CA ARG A 135 5.50 15.03 -5.79
C ARG A 135 5.39 14.92 -7.31
N LEU A 136 4.64 13.93 -7.83
CA LEU A 136 4.44 13.75 -9.27
C LEU A 136 3.68 14.94 -9.88
N LYS A 137 2.59 15.39 -9.24
CA LYS A 137 1.82 16.57 -9.69
C LYS A 137 2.64 17.85 -9.72
N LYS A 138 3.51 18.07 -8.73
CA LYS A 138 4.42 19.24 -8.71
C LYS A 138 5.44 19.22 -9.86
N ASN A 139 5.89 18.04 -10.26
CA ASN A 139 6.92 17.88 -11.30
C ASN A 139 6.35 17.75 -12.72
N GLY A 140 5.05 17.53 -12.89
CA GLY A 140 4.37 17.50 -14.18
C GLY A 140 3.91 18.88 -14.71
N ASN A 141 3.97 19.93 -13.89
CA ASN A 141 3.65 21.32 -14.28
C ASN A 141 4.89 22.10 -14.79
N LYS A 142 5.82 21.43 -15.48
CA LYS A 142 6.96 22.05 -16.15
C LYS A 142 7.08 21.54 -17.58
#